data_AF-A0AAQ3N320-F1
#
_entry.id   AF-A0AAQ3N320-F1
#
_cell.length_a   1.000
_cell.length_b   1.000
_cell.length_c   1.000
_cell.angle_alpha   90.00
_cell.angle_beta   90.00
_cell.angle_gamma   90.00
#
_symmetry.space_group_name_H-M   'P 1'
#
loop_
_entity.id
_entity.type
_entity.pdbx_description
1 polymer ?
#
loop_
_entity_poly.entity_id
_entity_poly.type
_entity_poly.pdbx_seq_one_letter_code
_entity_poly.pdbx_strand_id
1 'polypeptide(L)'
;MITSCRIPKKKGTCFRDLPGVLVGTDNKVEWDPDMERVYLVSGKPLIPDYAMSFVNETSSKPFARLWWDETVPTVVTRAKPHNQVILHPEQDRVFTIGENARLQGIPDFYKLCRQVKEQVCNISFHHDVHYFQP
;
A
#
# COMPACT_ATOMS: atom_id res chain seq x y z
N MET A 1 10.55 -0.99 7.20
CA MET A 1 10.29 -0.47 5.84
C MET A 1 10.96 0.89 5.77
N ILE A 2 12.09 1.01 5.07
CA ILE A 2 12.81 2.30 4.92
C ILE A 2 12.18 3.14 3.79
N THR A 3 11.35 2.53 2.95
CA THR A 3 10.65 3.19 1.85
C THR A 3 9.55 4.14 2.32
N SER A 4 8.83 3.79 3.38
CA SER A 4 7.69 4.57 3.90
C SER A 4 8.10 5.95 4.42
N CYS A 5 9.28 6.09 5.03
CA CYS A 5 9.75 7.38 5.55
C CYS A 5 10.19 8.37 4.47
N ARG A 6 10.37 7.90 3.22
CA ARG A 6 10.74 8.76 2.09
C ARG A 6 9.53 9.24 1.30
N ILE A 7 8.35 8.70 1.56
CA ILE A 7 7.11 9.11 0.89
C ILE A 7 6.53 10.31 1.65
N PRO A 8 6.26 11.43 0.97
CA PRO A 8 5.75 12.63 1.63
C PRO A 8 4.44 12.36 2.39
N LYS A 9 4.19 13.12 3.46
CA LYS A 9 2.96 13.02 4.27
C LYS A 9 1.89 13.94 3.69
N LYS A 10 1.42 13.62 2.49
CA LYS A 10 0.42 14.41 1.76
C LYS A 10 -0.55 13.47 1.04
N LYS A 11 -1.78 13.94 0.81
CA LYS A 11 -2.77 13.23 0.01
C LYS A 11 -2.25 12.90 -1.39
N GLY A 12 -2.52 11.68 -1.85
CA GLY A 12 -2.21 11.23 -3.22
C GLY A 12 -0.74 10.87 -3.48
N THR A 13 0.11 10.86 -2.45
CA THR A 13 1.53 10.52 -2.62
C THR A 13 1.76 9.02 -2.69
N CYS A 14 2.72 8.58 -3.50
CA CYS A 14 3.08 7.19 -3.69
C CYS A 14 4.57 7.02 -4.03
N PHE A 15 4.95 5.82 -4.51
CA PHE A 15 6.33 5.55 -4.92
C PHE A 15 6.83 6.46 -6.07
N ARG A 16 5.91 7.05 -6.84
CA ARG A 16 6.24 7.99 -7.93
C ARG A 16 6.88 9.28 -7.43
N ASP A 17 6.66 9.64 -6.17
CA ASP A 17 7.25 10.82 -5.53
C ASP A 17 8.65 10.56 -4.96
N LEU A 18 9.19 9.34 -5.12
CA LEU A 18 10.51 8.99 -4.65
C LEU A 18 11.59 9.39 -5.66
N PRO A 19 12.81 9.71 -5.17
CA PRO A 19 13.92 10.08 -6.05
C PRO A 19 14.25 8.93 -7.02
N GLY A 20 14.52 9.29 -8.27
CA GLY A 20 14.89 8.37 -9.35
C GLY A 20 13.71 7.84 -10.15
N VAL A 21 12.49 8.29 -9.88
CA VAL A 21 11.29 7.96 -10.68
C VAL A 21 10.80 9.22 -11.38
N LEU A 22 10.61 9.12 -12.70
CA LEU A 22 9.97 10.13 -13.52
C LEU A 22 8.60 9.61 -13.98
N VAL A 23 7.66 10.53 -14.17
CA VAL A 23 6.37 10.22 -14.79
C VAL A 23 6.35 10.90 -16.16
N GLY A 24 6.33 10.09 -17.21
CA GLY A 24 6.30 10.55 -18.59
C GLY A 24 4.97 11.23 -18.96
N THR A 25 4.92 11.83 -20.14
CA THR A 25 3.71 12.51 -20.66
C THR A 25 2.54 11.56 -20.88
N ASP A 26 2.80 10.25 -21.00
CA ASP A 26 1.80 9.19 -21.11
C ASP A 26 1.38 8.62 -19.74
N ASN A 27 1.76 9.27 -18.63
CA ASN A 27 1.49 8.87 -17.25
C ASN A 27 2.13 7.52 -16.84
N LYS A 28 3.13 7.06 -17.59
CA LYS A 28 3.93 5.90 -17.22
C LYS A 28 5.14 6.30 -16.39
N VAL A 29 5.54 5.40 -15.51
CA VAL A 29 6.73 5.58 -14.68
C VAL A 29 7.96 5.10 -15.41
N GLU A 30 9.00 5.92 -15.39
CA GLU A 30 10.32 5.61 -15.95
C GLU A 30 11.40 5.87 -14.90
N TRP A 31 12.54 5.20 -15.05
CA TRP A 31 13.70 5.51 -14.23
C TRP A 31 14.37 6.77 -14.75
N ASP A 32 14.74 7.65 -13.83
CA ASP A 32 15.56 8.80 -14.16
C ASP A 32 16.95 8.33 -14.65
N PRO A 33 17.35 8.61 -15.90
CA PRO A 33 18.65 8.20 -16.42
C PRO A 33 19.81 8.95 -15.76
N ASP A 34 19.55 10.13 -15.19
CA ASP A 34 20.56 10.98 -14.55
C ASP A 34 20.78 10.60 -13.06
N MET A 35 19.97 9.68 -12.54
CA MET A 35 20.03 9.25 -11.14
C MET A 35 20.29 7.75 -11.01
N GLU A 36 21.35 7.40 -10.28
CA GLU A 36 21.60 6.00 -9.94
C GLU A 36 20.49 5.43 -9.04
N ARG A 37 20.20 4.14 -9.25
CA ARG A 37 19.22 3.40 -8.43
C ARG A 37 19.62 3.47 -6.96
N VAL A 38 18.69 3.94 -6.13
CA VAL A 38 18.93 4.02 -4.69
C VAL A 38 18.69 2.66 -4.05
N TYR A 39 19.66 2.18 -3.29
CA TYR A 39 19.57 0.92 -2.54
C TYR A 39 19.45 1.17 -1.04
N LEU A 40 18.78 0.25 -0.35
CA LEU A 40 18.72 0.18 1.10
C LEU A 40 20.03 -0.40 1.64
N VAL A 41 20.30 -0.16 2.93
CA VAL A 41 21.45 -0.77 3.65
C VAL A 41 21.42 -2.31 3.57
N SER A 42 20.24 -2.90 3.37
CA SER A 42 20.05 -4.33 3.16
C SER A 42 20.45 -4.84 1.76
N GLY A 43 20.94 -3.97 0.87
CA GLY A 43 21.26 -4.29 -0.52
C GLY A 43 20.03 -4.43 -1.45
N LYS A 44 18.82 -4.24 -0.94
CA LYS A 44 17.58 -4.26 -1.73
C LYS A 44 17.34 -2.89 -2.37
N PRO A 45 16.81 -2.80 -3.60
CA PRO A 45 16.47 -1.51 -4.18
C PRO A 45 15.41 -0.81 -3.32
N LEU A 46 15.50 0.52 -3.23
CA LEU A 46 14.51 1.34 -2.55
C LEU A 46 13.13 1.12 -3.19
N ILE A 47 13.08 1.18 -4.51
CA ILE A 47 11.85 1.00 -5.28
C ILE A 47 12.00 -0.33 -6.02
N PRO A 48 11.20 -1.35 -5.67
CA PRO A 48 11.24 -2.63 -6.35
C PRO A 48 10.82 -2.52 -7.81
N ASP A 49 11.43 -3.31 -8.71
CA ASP A 49 11.13 -3.26 -10.14
C ASP A 49 9.67 -3.62 -10.46
N TYR A 50 9.01 -4.43 -9.61
CA TYR A 50 7.58 -4.73 -9.78
C TYR A 50 6.69 -3.50 -9.65
N ALA A 51 7.11 -2.48 -8.87
CA ALA A 51 6.33 -1.27 -8.69
C ALA A 51 6.32 -0.44 -9.99
N MET A 52 7.43 -0.50 -10.75
CA MET A 52 7.54 0.19 -12.02
C MET A 52 6.71 -0.45 -13.12
N SER A 53 6.67 -1.78 -13.20
CA SER A 53 5.89 -2.47 -14.25
C SER A 53 4.39 -2.61 -13.92
N PHE A 54 3.95 -2.12 -12.76
CA PHE A 54 2.60 -2.38 -12.28
C PHE A 54 1.52 -1.62 -13.05
N VAL A 55 0.47 -2.34 -13.49
CA VAL A 55 -0.62 -1.82 -14.33
C VAL A 55 -0.06 -1.05 -15.54
N ASN A 56 0.77 -1.73 -16.34
CA ASN A 56 1.42 -1.14 -17.51
C ASN A 56 2.13 0.18 -17.18
N GLU A 57 2.84 0.22 -16.05
CA GLU A 57 3.60 1.40 -15.56
C GLU A 57 2.74 2.61 -15.14
N THR A 58 1.41 2.51 -15.21
CA THR A 58 0.50 3.65 -14.92
C THR A 58 -0.05 3.67 -13.49
N SER A 59 0.29 2.69 -12.65
CA SER A 59 -0.27 2.65 -11.31
C SER A 59 0.34 3.67 -10.36
N SER A 60 -0.50 4.29 -9.53
CA SER A 60 -0.10 5.06 -8.36
C SER A 60 -0.28 4.30 -7.04
N LYS A 61 -0.76 3.04 -7.07
CA LYS A 61 -1.10 2.27 -5.86
C LYS A 61 0.12 1.80 -5.04
N PRO A 62 1.23 1.35 -5.63
CA PRO A 62 2.36 0.84 -4.86
C PRO A 62 2.90 1.88 -3.88
N PHE A 63 3.02 1.48 -2.61
CA PHE A 63 3.47 2.34 -1.51
C PHE A 63 2.68 3.65 -1.37
N ALA A 64 1.44 3.71 -1.87
CA ALA A 64 0.61 4.89 -1.71
C ALA A 64 0.24 5.11 -0.25
N ARG A 65 0.13 6.40 0.10
CA ARG A 65 -0.32 6.87 1.40
C ARG A 65 -1.81 7.18 1.35
N LEU A 66 -2.56 6.57 2.26
CA LEU A 66 -3.99 6.86 2.42
C LEU A 66 -4.15 8.23 3.08
N TRP A 67 -5.22 8.94 2.73
CA TRP A 67 -5.61 10.18 3.41
C TRP A 67 -6.92 10.07 4.18
N TRP A 68 -7.16 11.03 5.08
CA TRP A 68 -8.32 11.04 5.99
C TRP A 68 -9.68 11.13 5.28
N ASP A 69 -9.71 11.62 4.05
CA ASP A 69 -10.91 11.79 3.23
C ASP A 69 -11.03 10.73 2.12
N GLU A 70 -10.21 9.68 2.17
CA GLU A 70 -10.21 8.58 1.20
C GLU A 70 -10.80 7.30 1.83
N THR A 71 -11.53 6.53 1.02
CA THR A 71 -12.00 5.21 1.42
C THR A 71 -10.96 4.15 1.07
N VAL A 72 -10.76 3.18 1.97
CA VAL A 72 -9.81 2.08 1.74
C VAL A 72 -10.45 1.05 0.82
N PRO A 73 -9.79 0.65 -0.29
CA PRO A 73 -10.25 -0.51 -1.04
C PRO A 73 -10.13 -1.75 -0.16
N THR A 74 -11.20 -2.54 -0.06
CA THR A 74 -11.34 -3.72 0.82
C THR A 74 -10.02 -4.47 0.93
N VAL A 75 -9.53 -4.66 2.17
CA VAL A 75 -8.33 -5.48 2.43
C VAL A 75 -8.65 -6.85 1.88
N VAL A 76 -8.04 -7.24 0.77
CA VAL A 76 -8.23 -8.57 0.16
C VAL A 76 -7.16 -9.54 0.67
N THR A 77 -7.57 -10.79 0.82
CA THR A 77 -6.84 -11.94 1.39
C THR A 77 -5.51 -12.25 0.71
N ARG A 78 -5.24 -11.68 -0.47
CA ARG A 78 -3.91 -11.69 -1.08
C ARG A 78 -3.16 -10.44 -0.66
N ALA A 79 -2.44 -10.54 0.46
CA ALA A 79 -1.42 -9.60 0.95
C ALA A 79 -0.22 -9.54 0.00
N LYS A 80 -0.49 -9.15 -1.22
CA LYS A 80 0.47 -8.86 -2.26
C LYS A 80 0.58 -7.33 -2.24
N PRO A 81 1.57 -6.76 -1.53
CA PRO A 81 1.66 -5.32 -1.23
C PRO A 81 1.77 -4.42 -2.47
N HIS A 82 1.83 -5.02 -3.67
CA HIS A 82 1.82 -4.36 -4.96
C HIS A 82 0.48 -3.69 -5.30
N ASN A 83 -0.65 -4.07 -4.68
CA ASN A 83 -1.98 -3.67 -5.17
C ASN A 83 -2.77 -2.70 -4.26
N GLN A 84 -2.22 -2.29 -3.11
CA GLN A 84 -2.99 -1.57 -2.10
C GLN A 84 -2.29 -0.31 -1.60
N VAL A 85 -3.11 0.70 -1.32
CA VAL A 85 -2.74 1.90 -0.54
C VAL A 85 -2.71 1.47 0.92
N ILE A 86 -1.52 1.29 1.49
CA ILE A 86 -1.36 0.65 2.81
C ILE A 86 -0.63 1.53 3.82
N LEU A 87 -0.09 2.68 3.42
CA LEU A 87 0.63 3.56 4.35
C LEU A 87 -0.33 4.46 5.11
N HIS A 88 -0.06 4.60 6.42
CA HIS A 88 -0.81 5.47 7.32
C HIS A 88 -0.66 6.95 6.89
N PRO A 89 -1.68 7.81 7.01
CA PRO A 89 -1.61 9.23 6.59
C PRO A 89 -0.46 10.02 7.25
N GLU A 90 -0.22 9.81 8.54
CA GLU A 90 0.77 10.60 9.29
C GLU A 90 2.02 9.83 9.73
N GLN A 91 1.96 8.49 9.74
CA GLN A 91 2.99 7.64 10.32
C GLN A 91 3.73 6.89 9.23
N ASP A 92 5.02 6.64 9.43
CA ASP A 92 5.90 6.02 8.41
C ASP A 92 5.84 4.49 8.48
N ARG A 93 4.62 3.95 8.55
CA ARG A 93 4.32 2.52 8.65
C ARG A 93 3.07 2.16 7.86
N VAL A 94 2.88 0.86 7.66
CA VAL A 94 1.62 0.31 7.15
C VAL A 94 0.54 0.29 8.23
N PHE A 95 -0.72 0.22 7.81
CA PHE A 95 -1.83 -0.05 8.72
C PHE A 95 -1.63 -1.38 9.47
N THR A 96 -1.94 -1.33 10.75
CA THR A 96 -2.02 -2.48 11.63
C THR A 96 -3.28 -3.28 11.32
N ILE A 97 -3.33 -4.51 11.83
CA ILE A 97 -4.50 -5.37 11.72
C ILE A 97 -5.73 -4.71 12.35
N GLY A 98 -5.58 -4.05 13.50
CA GLY A 98 -6.69 -3.36 14.18
C GLY A 98 -7.21 -2.16 13.40
N GLU A 99 -6.34 -1.35 12.80
CA GLU A 99 -6.76 -0.25 11.93
C GLU A 99 -7.52 -0.75 10.70
N ASN A 100 -7.01 -1.80 10.06
CA ASN A 100 -7.70 -2.45 8.94
C ASN A 100 -9.05 -3.05 9.35
N ALA A 101 -9.15 -3.64 10.55
CA ALA A 101 -10.40 -4.18 11.07
C ALA A 101 -11.44 -3.07 11.29
N ARG A 102 -11.04 -1.96 11.92
CA ARG A 102 -11.89 -0.77 12.11
C ARG A 102 -12.36 -0.17 10.78
N LEU A 103 -11.45 -0.10 9.80
CA LEU A 103 -11.77 0.37 8.44
C LEU A 103 -12.81 -0.50 7.74
N GLN A 104 -12.96 -1.77 8.13
CA GLN A 104 -13.99 -2.68 7.63
C GLN A 104 -15.23 -2.77 8.53
N GLY A 105 -15.34 -1.89 9.52
CA GLY A 105 -16.46 -1.90 10.46
C GLY A 105 -16.45 -3.06 11.46
N ILE A 106 -15.32 -3.78 11.61
CA ILE A 106 -15.20 -4.84 12.60
C ILE A 106 -15.16 -4.22 14.00
N PRO A 107 -16.07 -4.60 14.92
CA PRO A 107 -16.08 -4.05 16.26
C PRO A 107 -14.80 -4.37 17.03
N ASP A 108 -14.33 -3.42 17.84
CA ASP A 108 -13.11 -3.56 18.65
C ASP A 108 -13.14 -4.73 19.64
N PHE A 109 -14.33 -5.20 20.03
CA PHE A 109 -14.47 -6.37 20.92
C PHE A 109 -14.24 -7.71 20.21
N TYR A 110 -14.15 -7.72 18.88
CA TYR A 110 -13.93 -8.94 18.10
C TYR A 110 -12.47 -9.38 18.18
N LYS A 111 -12.21 -10.48 18.89
CA LYS A 111 -10.86 -11.05 19.01
C LYS A 111 -10.52 -11.87 17.77
N LEU A 112 -9.59 -11.36 16.97
CA LEU A 112 -8.99 -12.10 15.87
C LEU A 112 -8.04 -13.15 16.46
N CYS A 113 -8.49 -14.39 16.67
CA CYS A 113 -7.70 -15.45 17.30
C CYS A 113 -6.96 -16.32 16.27
N ARG A 114 -6.00 -15.79 15.50
CA ARG A 114 -5.16 -16.58 14.56
C ARG A 114 -3.77 -15.97 14.37
N GLN A 115 -2.85 -16.66 13.68
CA GLN A 115 -1.55 -16.09 13.29
C GLN A 115 -1.75 -14.87 12.38
N VAL A 116 -0.82 -13.89 12.43
CA VAL A 116 -0.90 -12.59 11.72
C VAL A 116 -1.36 -12.70 10.26
N LYS A 117 -0.87 -13.71 9.51
CA LYS A 117 -1.27 -13.94 8.11
C LYS A 117 -2.74 -14.35 7.96
N GLU A 118 -3.25 -15.15 8.88
CA GLU A 118 -4.63 -15.65 8.88
C GLU A 118 -5.62 -14.60 9.40
N GLN A 119 -5.18 -13.70 10.30
CA GLN A 119 -6.02 -12.60 10.79
C GLN A 119 -6.34 -11.59 9.68
N VAL A 120 -5.34 -11.23 8.85
CA VAL A 120 -5.56 -10.37 7.67
C VAL A 120 -6.56 -11.02 6.71
N CYS A 121 -6.47 -12.35 6.55
CA CYS A 121 -7.38 -13.14 5.73
C CYS A 121 -8.84 -13.10 6.25
N ASN A 122 -9.02 -13.25 7.56
CA ASN A 122 -10.36 -13.24 8.18
C ASN A 122 -11.05 -11.88 8.12
N ILE A 123 -10.28 -10.78 8.27
CA ILE A 123 -10.82 -9.42 8.11
C ILE A 123 -11.42 -9.30 6.71
N SER A 124 -10.64 -9.63 5.67
CA SER A 124 -11.10 -9.63 4.28
C SER A 124 -12.39 -10.40 4.03
N PHE A 125 -12.51 -11.61 4.59
CA PHE A 125 -13.70 -12.45 4.39
C PHE A 125 -14.95 -11.89 5.08
N HIS A 126 -14.83 -11.16 6.20
CA HIS A 126 -16.01 -10.64 6.89
C HIS A 126 -16.72 -9.55 6.09
N HIS A 127 -15.96 -8.69 5.39
CA HIS A 127 -16.53 -7.68 4.50
C HIS A 127 -17.25 -8.28 3.28
N ASP A 128 -16.78 -9.42 2.75
CA ASP A 128 -17.38 -10.07 1.58
C ASP A 128 -18.69 -10.82 1.91
N VAL A 129 -18.89 -11.24 3.17
CA VAL A 129 -20.10 -11.99 3.58
C VAL A 129 -21.32 -11.06 3.74
N HIS A 130 -21.13 -9.76 4.00
CA HIS A 130 -22.23 -8.81 4.12
C HIS A 130 -22.73 -8.24 2.77
N TYR A 131 -22.05 -8.54 1.66
CA TYR A 131 -22.41 -8.10 0.31
C TYR A 131 -22.83 -9.22 -0.66
N PHE A 132 -22.96 -10.46 -0.17
CA PHE A 132 -23.53 -11.58 -0.93
C PHE A 132 -24.76 -12.15 -0.20
N GLN A 133 -25.85 -11.38 -0.23
CA GLN A 133 -27.19 -11.94 -0.15
C GLN A 133 -27.96 -11.53 -1.41
N PRO A 134 -28.36 -12.51 -2.23
CA PRO A 134 -29.76 -12.67 -2.61
C PRO A 134 -30.45 -13.74 -1.75
#